data_AF-A0A8T3RP40-F1
#
_entry.id   AF-A0A8T3RP40-F1
#
_cell.length_a   1.000
_cell.length_b   1.000
_cell.length_c   1.000
_cell.angle_alpha   90.00
_cell.angle_beta   90.00
_cell.angle_gamma   90.00
#
_symmetry.space_group_name_H-M   'P 1'
#
loop_
_entity.id
_entity.type
_entity.pdbx_description
1 polymer ?
#
loop_
_entity_poly.entity_id
_entity_poly.type
_entity_poly.pdbx_seq_one_letter_code
_entity_poly.pdbx_strand_id
1 'polypeptide(L)' 'MDGRRQGADTAPDEKGSSQVDVRQKQGRPAETPKVSCGVCNRELDELEAMKSEAQDEVTFFCDLECFGKGEHARSSR' A
#
# COMPACT_ATOMS: atom_id res chain seq x y z
N MET A 1 -32.94 53.70 45.65
CA MET A 1 -33.77 52.59 46.15
C MET A 1 -33.67 51.48 45.12
N ASP A 2 -32.97 50.42 45.53
CA ASP A 2 -33.18 49.00 45.18
C ASP A 2 -33.29 48.61 43.70
N GLY A 3 -32.58 47.61 43.18
CA GLY A 3 -31.92 46.51 43.87
C GLY A 3 -31.17 45.57 42.93
N ARG A 4 -30.48 44.63 43.57
CA ARG A 4 -29.76 43.48 43.01
C ARG A 4 -30.47 42.83 41.82
N ARG A 5 -29.67 42.46 40.82
CA ARG A 5 -29.87 41.17 40.13
C ARG A 5 -28.53 40.45 40.00
N GLN A 6 -28.55 39.22 40.50
CA GLN A 6 -27.45 38.25 40.60
C GLN A 6 -27.36 37.43 39.30
N GLY A 7 -26.27 36.68 39.18
CA GLY A 7 -26.05 35.63 38.17
C GLY A 7 -24.79 35.97 37.36
N ALA A 8 -23.59 35.50 37.72
CA ALA A 8 -23.11 34.11 37.65
C ALA A 8 -23.06 33.59 36.20
N ASP A 9 -22.00 32.84 35.91
CA ASP A 9 -21.78 32.00 34.73
C ASP A 9 -21.80 32.73 33.36
N THR A 10 -20.68 32.84 32.67
CA THR A 10 -20.21 31.73 31.83
C THR A 10 -18.72 31.90 31.54
N ALA A 11 -17.95 30.85 31.86
CA ALA A 11 -16.53 30.70 31.54
C ALA A 11 -16.27 30.71 30.02
N PRO A 12 -15.06 31.06 29.57
CA PRO A 12 -14.72 31.09 28.16
C PRO A 12 -14.80 29.67 27.58
N ASP A 13 -15.79 29.41 26.72
CA ASP A 13 -15.79 28.20 25.90
C ASP A 13 -14.71 28.39 24.82
N GLU A 14 -13.54 27.84 25.11
CA GLU A 14 -12.43 27.63 24.19
C GLU A 14 -12.88 26.73 23.04
N LYS A 15 -13.62 27.35 22.11
CA LYS A 15 -14.08 26.69 20.90
C LYS A 15 -12.91 26.57 19.93
N GLY A 16 -12.30 25.40 19.94
CA GLY A 16 -11.51 24.94 18.82
C GLY A 16 -10.13 24.46 19.21
N SER A 17 -10.08 23.47 20.09
CA SER A 17 -9.07 22.43 19.99
C SER A 17 -9.13 21.87 18.56
N SER A 18 -8.34 22.48 17.66
CA SER A 18 -8.04 21.94 16.34
C SER A 18 -7.13 20.76 16.60
N GLN A 19 -7.75 19.68 17.07
CA GLN A 19 -7.13 18.39 17.24
C GLN A 19 -6.86 17.89 15.82
N VAL A 20 -5.71 18.29 15.29
CA VAL A 20 -5.13 17.71 14.09
C VAL A 20 -4.66 16.31 14.45
N ASP A 21 -5.64 15.42 14.60
CA ASP A 21 -5.41 13.99 14.73
C ASP A 21 -4.97 13.47 13.36
N VAL A 22 -3.66 13.60 13.08
CA VAL A 22 -3.02 12.87 11.98
C VAL A 22 -1.72 12.20 12.45
N ARG A 23 -1.66 11.80 13.72
CA ARG A 23 -0.84 10.64 14.06
C ARG A 23 -1.63 9.42 13.59
N GLN A 24 -1.41 9.02 12.34
CA GLN A 24 -1.50 7.63 11.85
C GLN A 24 -1.37 7.62 10.33
N LYS A 25 -0.16 7.86 9.81
CA LYS A 25 0.30 7.02 8.70
C LYS A 25 1.22 5.99 9.31
N GLN A 26 0.57 5.14 10.10
CA GLN A 26 1.07 3.85 10.53
C GLN A 26 1.75 3.23 9.32
N GLY A 27 3.03 2.87 9.50
CA GLY A 27 3.89 2.38 8.44
C GLY A 27 3.09 1.42 7.58
N ARG A 28 2.97 1.77 6.29
CA ARG A 28 2.45 0.83 5.30
C ARG A 28 3.20 -0.47 5.59
N PRO A 29 2.53 -1.61 5.87
CA PRO A 29 3.23 -2.87 5.72
C PRO A 29 3.91 -2.78 4.35
N ALA A 30 5.16 -3.21 4.23
CA ALA A 30 5.78 -3.32 2.93
C ALA A 30 4.94 -4.34 2.15
N GLU A 31 3.87 -3.87 1.51
CA GLU A 31 3.03 -4.65 0.63
C GLU A 31 3.95 -4.96 -0.53
N THR A 32 4.46 -6.18 -0.49
CA THR A 32 5.30 -6.70 -1.52
C THR A 32 4.46 -6.74 -2.80
N PRO A 33 4.94 -6.15 -3.90
CA PRO A 33 4.18 -6.14 -5.13
C PRO A 33 3.93 -7.60 -5.53
N LYS A 34 2.68 -7.90 -5.85
CA LYS A 34 2.30 -9.21 -6.38
C LYS A 34 2.36 -9.17 -7.89
N VAL A 35 2.91 -10.23 -8.46
CA VAL A 35 3.09 -10.41 -9.91
C VAL A 35 2.46 -11.71 -10.35
N SER A 36 2.15 -11.82 -11.63
CA SER A 36 1.60 -13.04 -12.23
C SER A 36 2.67 -13.76 -13.04
N CYS A 37 2.74 -15.08 -12.91
CA CYS A 37 3.62 -15.91 -13.72
C CYS A 37 3.24 -15.83 -15.22
N GLY A 38 4.20 -15.55 -16.09
CA GLY A 38 3.97 -15.44 -17.55
C GLY A 38 3.58 -16.75 -18.25
N VAL A 39 3.67 -17.89 -17.56
CA VAL A 39 3.32 -19.23 -18.10
C VAL A 39 2.00 -19.73 -17.54
N CYS A 40 1.90 -19.85 -16.21
CA CYS A 40 0.73 -20.42 -15.55
C CYS A 40 -0.22 -19.38 -14.96
N ASN A 41 0.08 -18.08 -15.09
CA ASN A 41 -0.72 -16.96 -14.57
C ASN A 41 -1.00 -17.03 -13.06
N ARG A 42 -0.18 -17.77 -12.30
CA ARG A 42 -0.26 -17.83 -10.86
C ARG A 42 0.21 -16.51 -10.25
N GLU A 43 -0.54 -15.99 -9.28
CA GLU A 43 -0.15 -14.82 -8.51
C GLU A 43 0.90 -15.21 -7.46
N LEU A 44 2.00 -14.48 -7.41
CA LEU A 44 3.09 -14.69 -6.46
C LEU A 44 3.76 -13.38 -6.09
N ASP A 45 4.55 -13.44 -5.03
CA ASP A 45 5.28 -12.29 -4.52
C ASP A 45 6.45 -11.95 -5.46
N GLU A 46 6.61 -10.68 -5.83
CA GLU A 46 7.68 -10.25 -6.74
C GLU A 46 9.09 -10.60 -6.21
N LEU A 47 9.26 -10.65 -4.89
CA LEU A 47 10.51 -11.02 -4.23
C LEU A 47 10.85 -12.50 -4.36
N GLU A 48 9.83 -13.36 -4.41
CA GLU A 48 9.97 -14.81 -4.54
C GLU A 48 9.89 -15.25 -6.02
N ALA A 49 9.43 -14.36 -6.91
CA ALA A 49 9.32 -14.62 -8.33
C ALA A 49 10.69 -14.60 -9.01
N MET A 50 10.92 -15.57 -9.90
CA MET A 50 12.06 -15.52 -10.81
C MET A 50 11.79 -14.48 -11.90
N LYS A 51 12.71 -13.53 -12.08
CA LYS A 51 12.64 -12.50 -13.13
C LYS A 51 13.51 -12.91 -14.31
N SER A 52 12.94 -12.96 -15.51
CA SER A 52 13.71 -12.96 -16.76
C SER A 52 13.69 -11.57 -17.36
N GLU A 53 14.87 -10.97 -17.50
CA GLU A 53 15.08 -9.69 -18.17
C GLU A 53 15.52 -9.99 -19.60
N ALA A 54 14.61 -9.89 -20.58
CA ALA A 54 15.00 -9.96 -21.98
C ALA A 54 14.69 -8.64 -22.67
N GLN A 55 15.76 -7.90 -22.96
CA GLN A 55 15.90 -6.70 -23.81
C GLN A 55 14.96 -5.51 -23.56
N ASP A 56 13.66 -5.72 -23.37
CA ASP A 56 12.63 -4.70 -23.10
C ASP A 56 11.44 -5.20 -22.25
N GLU A 57 11.35 -6.50 -21.96
CA GLU A 57 10.22 -7.07 -21.21
C GLU A 57 10.68 -7.94 -20.03
N VAL A 58 10.18 -7.57 -18.84
CA VAL A 58 10.33 -8.31 -17.59
C VAL A 58 9.23 -9.35 -17.49
N THR A 59 9.59 -10.62 -17.49
CA THR A 59 8.64 -11.71 -17.26
C THR A 59 8.90 -12.36 -15.90
N PHE A 60 7.85 -12.52 -15.11
CA PHE A 60 7.90 -13.17 -13.82
C PHE A 60 7.50 -14.64 -13.94
N PHE A 61 8.17 -15.52 -13.18
CA PHE A 61 7.89 -16.94 -13.15
C PHE A 61 7.82 -17.45 -11.72
N CYS A 62 6.89 -18.38 -11.46
CA CYS A 62 6.71 -18.97 -10.15
C CYS A 62 7.66 -20.12 -9.81
N ASP A 63 8.33 -20.68 -10.81
CA ASP A 63 9.26 -21.79 -10.66
C ASP A 63 10.18 -21.91 -11.89
N LEU A 64 11.24 -22.72 -11.73
CA LEU A 64 12.22 -23.04 -12.78
C LEU A 64 11.59 -23.69 -14.01
N GLU A 65 10.51 -24.45 -13.83
CA GLU A 65 9.83 -25.15 -14.91
C GLU A 65 9.11 -24.14 -15.82
N CYS A 66 8.40 -23.17 -15.21
CA CYS A 66 7.81 -22.04 -15.92
C CYS A 66 8.88 -21.15 -16.56
N PHE A 67 9.98 -20.85 -15.86
CA PHE A 67 11.09 -20.07 -16.41
C PHE A 67 11.65 -20.73 -17.69
N GLY A 68 11.98 -22.02 -17.62
CA GLY A 68 12.50 -22.77 -18.78
C GLY A 68 11.53 -22.83 -19.95
N LYS A 69 10.21 -22.93 -19.70
CA LYS A 69 9.17 -22.86 -20.74
C LYS A 69 9.08 -21.47 -21.38
N GLY A 70 9.16 -20.40 -20.57
CA GLY A 70 9.16 -19.02 -21.06
C GLY A 70 10.35 -18.72 -21.97
N GLU A 71 11.55 -19.14 -21.57
CA GLU A 71 12.78 -18.96 -22.34
C GLU A 71 12.75 -19.77 -23.66
N HIS A 72 12.28 -21.03 -23.63
CA HIS A 72 12.11 -21.83 -24.86
C HIS A 72 11.07 -21.24 -25.82
N ALA A 73 9.97 -20.67 -25.29
CA ALA A 73 8.95 -20.02 -26.09
C ALA A 73 9.49 -18.75 -26.79
N ARG A 74 10.41 -18.01 -26.15
CA ARG A 74 11.09 -16.86 -26.75
C ARG A 74 12.11 -17.24 -27.81
N SER A 75 12.83 -18.36 -27.64
CA SER A 75 13.83 -18.85 -28.60
C SER A 75 13.20 -19.44 -29.89
N SER A 76 11.90 -19.71 -29.90
CA SER A 76 11.18 -20.33 -31.03
C SER A 76 10.41 -19.34 -31.93
N ARG A 77 10.59 -18.03 -31.75
CA ARG A 77 10.02 -16.97 -32.62
C ARG A 77 11.08 -16.40 -33.54
#